data_AF-D0P4I0-F1
#
_entry.id   AF-D0P4I0-F1
#
_cell.length_a   1.000
_cell.length_b   1.000
_cell.length_c   1.000
_cell.angle_alpha   90.00
_cell.angle_beta   90.00
_cell.angle_gamma   90.00
#
_symmetry.space_group_name_H-M   'P 1'
#
loop_
_entity.id
_entity.type
_entity.pdbx_description
1 polymer ?
#
loop_
_entity_poly.entity_id
_entity_poly.type
_entity_poly.pdbx_seq_one_letter_code
_entity_poly.pdbx_strand_id
1 'polypeptide(L)'
;MKVFRTPEKPGVVSCRVGPADEPMNQDLRRSFDGIQTDAAKVQTLLAAYLEPLQPPPQNFKKNQQMYNKVRPYVPSEFASDPLYAAPTDEEERLAKEAKQARRNATQPKTGTRSRKRAKKDN
;
A
#
# COMPACT_ATOMS: atom_id res chain seq x y z
N MET A 1 10.57 2.69 12.41
CA MET A 1 11.08 3.76 11.53
C MET A 1 10.35 3.70 10.20
N LYS A 2 9.72 4.80 9.78
CA LYS A 2 9.24 4.96 8.40
C LYS A 2 10.29 5.76 7.64
N VAL A 3 10.67 5.26 6.46
CA VAL A 3 11.67 5.86 5.59
C VAL A 3 10.95 6.42 4.38
N PHE A 4 11.05 7.73 4.16
CA PHE A 4 10.45 8.40 3.01
C PHE A 4 11.57 8.80 2.05
N ARG A 5 11.46 8.34 0.80
CA ARG A 5 12.36 8.77 -0.28
C ARG A 5 11.92 10.16 -0.73
N THR A 6 12.86 11.10 -0.80
CA THR A 6 12.62 12.43 -1.33
C THR A 6 12.99 12.45 -2.81
N PRO A 7 12.02 12.63 -3.74
CA PRO A 7 12.31 12.65 -5.17
C PRO A 7 13.19 13.84 -5.58
N GLU A 8 13.12 14.95 -4.83
CA GLU A 8 13.95 16.16 -5.05
C GLU A 8 15.44 15.93 -4.75
N LYS A 9 15.76 15.02 -3.81
CA LYS A 9 17.12 14.74 -3.36
C LYS A 9 17.38 13.22 -3.39
N PRO A 10 17.73 12.67 -4.56
CA PRO A 10 17.96 11.24 -4.71
C PRO A 10 19.16 10.78 -3.91
N GLY A 11 19.03 9.63 -3.24
CA GLY A 11 20.04 9.08 -2.34
C GLY A 11 19.96 9.62 -0.91
N VAL A 12 19.15 10.64 -0.64
CA VAL A 12 18.85 11.10 0.72
C VAL A 12 17.48 10.56 1.15
N VAL A 13 17.38 10.07 2.39
CA VAL A 13 16.13 9.61 2.98
C VAL A 13 15.79 10.42 4.21
N SER A 14 14.50 10.69 4.40
CA SER A 14 13.99 11.33 5.59
C SER A 14 13.39 10.28 6.52
N CYS A 15 13.95 10.16 7.72
CA CYS A 15 13.57 9.20 8.74
C CYS A 15 12.89 9.92 9.91
N ARG A 16 11.74 9.40 10.33
CA ARG A 16 11.05 9.85 11.55
C ARG A 16 10.69 8.66 12.43
N VAL A 17 10.74 8.86 13.75
CA VAL A 17 10.35 7.84 14.74
C VAL A 17 8.82 7.82 14.85
N GLY A 18 8.21 8.97 15.08
CA GLY A 18 6.77 9.21 15.09
C GLY A 18 6.33 10.25 14.05
N PRO A 19 5.02 10.43 13.86
CA PRO A 19 4.47 11.34 12.86
C PRO A 19 4.69 12.83 13.17
N ALA A 20 4.79 13.20 14.46
CA ALA A 20 5.04 14.57 14.90
C ALA A 20 6.54 14.88 15.12
N ASP A 21 7.40 13.86 15.08
CA ASP A 21 8.82 14.04 15.35
C ASP A 21 9.53 14.74 14.18
N GLU A 22 10.63 15.41 14.53
CA GLU A 22 11.48 16.07 13.55
C GLU A 22 12.12 15.05 12.59
N PRO A 23 12.11 15.32 11.27
CA PRO A 23 12.77 14.46 10.30
C PRO A 23 14.28 14.51 10.43
N MET A 24 14.91 13.34 10.62
CA MET A 24 16.34 13.19 10.44
C MET A 24 16.63 12.78 9.00
N ASN A 25 17.36 13.62 8.27
CA ASN A 25 17.81 13.28 6.92
C ASN A 25 19.09 12.47 6.99
N GLN A 26 19.10 11.29 6.36
CA GLN A 26 20.28 10.46 6.19
C GLN A 26 20.64 10.37 4.72
N ASP A 27 21.92 10.61 4.45
CA ASP A 27 22.47 10.46 3.12
C ASP A 27 22.97 9.03 2.93
N LEU A 28 22.29 8.28 2.07
CA LEU A 28 22.63 6.90 1.74
C LEU A 28 23.53 6.82 0.50
N ARG A 29 23.97 7.94 -0.06
CA ARG A 29 24.89 7.94 -1.20
C ARG A 29 26.19 7.29 -0.79
N ARG A 30 26.60 6.29 -1.57
CA ARG A 30 27.85 5.57 -1.34
C ARG A 30 29.01 6.54 -1.48
N SER A 31 29.88 6.59 -0.47
CA SER A 31 31.18 7.25 -0.55
C SER A 31 32.22 6.26 -1.06
N PHE A 32 33.07 6.72 -1.96
CA PHE A 32 34.27 6.00 -2.41
C PHE A 32 35.46 6.94 -2.18
N ASP A 33 36.45 6.49 -1.42
CA ASP A 33 37.60 7.29 -0.98
C ASP A 33 37.23 8.65 -0.34
N GLY A 34 36.12 8.69 0.40
CA GLY A 34 35.61 9.91 1.05
C GLY A 34 34.88 10.88 0.11
N ILE A 35 34.83 10.61 -1.19
CA ILE A 35 34.09 11.41 -2.17
C ILE A 35 32.67 10.87 -2.26
N GLN A 36 31.70 11.75 -2.03
CA GLN A 36 30.29 11.41 -2.17
C GLN A 36 29.91 11.32 -3.65
N THR A 37 29.19 10.24 -4.02
CA THR A 37 28.66 10.13 -5.37
C THR A 37 27.70 11.29 -5.65
N ASP A 38 27.96 12.05 -6.72
CA ASP A 38 27.13 13.19 -7.12
C ASP A 38 25.67 12.78 -7.36
N ALA A 39 24.74 13.66 -7.00
CA ALA A 39 23.31 13.40 -7.11
C ALA A 39 22.88 13.18 -8.57
N ALA A 40 23.46 13.91 -9.53
CA ALA A 40 23.15 13.70 -10.95
C ALA A 40 23.66 12.32 -11.40
N LYS A 41 24.85 11.92 -10.98
CA LYS A 41 25.38 10.57 -11.24
C LYS A 41 24.48 9.48 -10.66
N VAL A 42 23.94 9.67 -9.45
CA VAL A 42 22.95 8.74 -8.87
C VAL A 42 21.68 8.68 -9.72
N GLN A 43 21.15 9.82 -10.17
CA GLN A 43 19.98 9.83 -11.07
C GLN A 43 20.26 9.09 -12.38
N THR A 44 21.42 9.34 -13.01
CA THR A 44 21.83 8.66 -14.24
C THR A 44 21.93 7.15 -14.03
N LEU A 45 22.52 6.69 -12.92
CA LEU A 45 22.60 5.27 -12.60
C LEU A 45 21.22 4.66 -12.35
N LEU A 46 20.35 5.33 -11.59
CA LEU A 46 19.01 4.84 -11.34
C LEU A 46 18.19 4.76 -12.64
N ALA A 47 18.27 5.78 -13.50
CA ALA A 47 17.55 5.80 -14.77
C ALA A 47 18.11 4.79 -15.78
N ALA A 48 19.43 4.56 -15.81
CA ALA A 48 20.06 3.64 -16.74
C ALA A 48 19.88 2.16 -16.34
N TYR A 49 19.85 1.85 -15.05
CA TYR A 49 19.89 0.47 -14.55
C TYR A 49 18.60 -0.02 -13.89
N LEU A 50 17.68 0.88 -13.49
CA LEU A 50 16.39 0.44 -12.96
C LEU A 50 15.34 0.46 -14.06
N GLU A 51 14.77 -0.70 -14.33
CA GLU A 51 13.58 -0.81 -15.15
C GLU A 51 12.38 -0.20 -14.40
N PRO A 52 11.62 0.72 -15.03
CA PRO A 52 10.40 1.23 -14.45
C PRO A 52 9.40 0.09 -14.20
N LEU A 53 9.01 -0.11 -12.94
CA LEU A 53 7.98 -1.09 -12.62
C LEU A 53 6.65 -0.65 -13.21
N GLN A 54 5.96 -1.59 -13.86
CA GLN A 54 4.57 -1.37 -14.24
C GLN A 54 3.74 -1.05 -12.98
N PRO A 55 2.85 -0.04 -13.03
CA PRO A 55 2.00 0.27 -11.91
C PRO A 55 1.20 -0.97 -11.53
N PRO A 56 0.98 -1.21 -10.23
CA PRO A 56 0.28 -2.39 -9.79
C PRO A 56 -1.13 -2.40 -10.40
N PRO A 57 -1.64 -3.58 -10.79
CA PRO A 57 -3.01 -3.71 -11.28
C PRO A 57 -4.01 -3.12 -10.27
N GLN A 58 -5.08 -2.53 -10.80
CA GLN A 58 -6.12 -1.90 -10.00
C GLN A 58 -6.73 -2.90 -9.01
N ASN A 59 -6.70 -2.55 -7.73
CA ASN A 59 -7.21 -3.42 -6.67
C ASN A 59 -8.71 -3.16 -6.46
N PHE A 60 -9.56 -3.94 -7.13
CA PHE A 60 -11.02 -3.76 -7.06
C PHE A 60 -11.60 -3.89 -5.64
N LYS A 61 -10.99 -4.74 -4.79
CA LYS A 61 -11.37 -4.81 -3.37
C LYS A 61 -11.10 -3.49 -2.64
N LYS A 62 -10.02 -2.78 -3.00
CA LYS A 62 -9.71 -1.47 -2.43
C LYS A 62 -10.71 -0.42 -2.94
N ASN A 63 -11.02 -0.39 -4.23
CA ASN A 63 -12.02 0.53 -4.79
C ASN A 63 -13.40 0.35 -4.13
N GLN A 64 -13.84 -0.90 -3.98
CA GLN A 64 -15.08 -1.22 -3.26
C GLN A 64 -15.03 -0.77 -1.79
N GLN A 65 -13.86 -0.84 -1.14
CA GLN A 65 -13.69 -0.31 0.21
C GLN A 65 -13.77 1.22 0.24
N MET A 66 -13.14 1.91 -0.73
CA MET A 66 -13.17 3.37 -0.82
C MET A 66 -14.62 3.87 -0.96
N TYR A 67 -15.40 3.28 -1.86
CA TYR A 67 -16.80 3.61 -2.05
C TYR A 67 -17.66 3.36 -0.79
N ASN A 68 -17.54 2.19 -0.17
CA ASN A 68 -18.44 1.82 0.93
C ASN A 68 -18.08 2.42 2.29
N LYS A 69 -16.79 2.62 2.56
CA LYS A 69 -16.29 2.98 3.89
C LYS A 69 -15.73 4.39 3.96
N VAL A 70 -15.18 4.90 2.88
CA VAL A 70 -14.50 6.21 2.89
C VAL A 70 -15.44 7.29 2.37
N ARG A 71 -16.12 7.07 1.24
CA ARG A 71 -17.04 8.04 0.60
C ARG A 71 -18.01 8.76 1.54
N PRO A 72 -18.64 8.14 2.56
CA PRO A 72 -19.54 8.84 3.47
C PRO A 72 -18.87 9.96 4.30
N TYR A 73 -17.55 9.90 4.46
CA TYR A 73 -16.75 10.88 5.20
C TYR A 73 -15.98 11.83 4.28
N VAL A 74 -16.18 11.72 2.96
CA VAL A 74 -15.52 12.58 1.98
C VAL A 74 -16.35 13.86 1.83
N PRO A 75 -15.72 15.05 1.97
CA PRO A 75 -16.40 16.31 1.71
C PRO A 75 -17.01 16.34 0.30
N SER A 76 -18.12 17.04 0.12
CA SER A 76 -18.85 17.09 -1.15
C SER A 76 -17.98 17.55 -2.32
N GLU A 77 -17.01 18.42 -2.06
CA GLU A 77 -16.03 18.92 -3.04
C GLU A 77 -15.22 17.80 -3.70
N PHE A 78 -14.95 16.71 -2.97
CA PHE A 78 -14.15 15.58 -3.45
C PHE A 78 -15.00 14.32 -3.73
N ALA A 79 -16.31 14.38 -3.48
CA ALA A 79 -17.20 13.23 -3.64
C ALA A 79 -17.35 12.75 -5.10
N SER A 80 -17.04 13.63 -6.06
CA SER A 80 -17.04 13.36 -7.50
C SER A 80 -15.71 12.79 -8.01
N ASP A 81 -14.69 12.67 -7.16
CA ASP A 81 -13.40 12.09 -7.56
C ASP A 81 -13.61 10.62 -8.00
N PRO A 82 -13.04 10.19 -9.14
CA PRO A 82 -13.09 8.80 -9.60
C PRO A 82 -12.67 7.77 -8.54
N LEU A 83 -11.82 8.13 -7.58
CA LEU A 83 -11.41 7.29 -6.45
C LEU A 83 -12.60 6.83 -5.57
N TYR A 84 -13.67 7.63 -5.52
CA TYR A 84 -14.90 7.34 -4.77
C TYR A 84 -16.08 6.99 -5.67
N ALA A 85 -15.84 6.74 -6.95
CA ALA A 85 -16.89 6.30 -7.86
C ALA A 85 -17.48 4.95 -7.39
N ALA A 86 -18.75 4.73 -7.72
CA ALA A 86 -19.38 3.44 -7.51
C ALA A 86 -18.67 2.39 -8.37
N PRO A 87 -18.25 1.24 -7.80
CA PRO A 87 -17.69 0.15 -8.59
C PRO A 87 -18.72 -0.34 -9.61
N THR A 88 -18.24 -0.71 -10.80
CA THR A 88 -19.07 -1.41 -11.79
C THR A 88 -19.36 -2.84 -11.34
N ASP A 89 -20.39 -3.47 -11.93
CA ASP A 89 -20.79 -4.84 -11.58
C ASP A 89 -19.66 -5.86 -11.79
N GLU A 90 -18.86 -5.66 -12.85
CA GLU A 90 -17.70 -6.50 -13.14
C GLU A 90 -16.59 -6.34 -12.09
N GLU A 91 -16.29 -5.10 -11.69
CA GLU A 91 -15.33 -4.83 -10.61
C GLU A 91 -15.78 -5.42 -9.28
N GLU A 92 -17.08 -5.36 -8.99
CA GLU A 92 -17.65 -5.94 -7.78
C GLU A 92 -17.52 -7.47 -7.77
N ARG A 93 -17.76 -8.12 -8.92
CA ARG A 93 -17.57 -9.57 -9.10
C ARG A 93 -16.12 -9.96 -8.84
N LEU A 94 -15.17 -9.27 -9.47
CA LEU A 94 -13.73 -9.49 -9.28
C LEU A 94 -13.30 -9.27 -7.82
N ALA A 95 -13.83 -8.23 -7.15
CA ALA A 95 -13.55 -7.97 -5.76
C ALA A 95 -14.08 -9.08 -4.83
N LYS A 96 -15.29 -9.59 -5.09
CA LYS A 96 -15.91 -10.70 -4.35
C LYS A 96 -15.12 -11.99 -4.53
N GLU A 97 -14.73 -12.32 -5.77
CA GLU A 97 -13.92 -13.48 -6.10
C GLU A 97 -12.56 -13.43 -5.40
N ALA A 98 -11.85 -12.30 -5.50
CA ALA A 98 -10.57 -12.11 -4.81
C ALA A 98 -10.69 -12.22 -3.28
N LYS A 99 -11.80 -11.73 -2.70
CA LYS A 99 -12.07 -11.88 -1.26
C LYS A 99 -12.35 -13.34 -0.89
N GLN A 100 -13.06 -14.08 -1.74
CA GLN A 100 -13.33 -15.50 -1.55
C GLN A 100 -12.07 -16.35 -1.68
N ALA A 101 -11.24 -16.12 -2.70
CA ALA A 101 -9.95 -16.78 -2.89
C ALA A 101 -9.05 -16.61 -1.65
N ARG A 102 -8.95 -15.39 -1.11
CA ARG A 102 -8.21 -15.13 0.14
C ARG A 102 -8.78 -15.89 1.33
N ARG A 103 -10.12 -15.91 1.49
CA ARG A 103 -10.78 -16.66 2.57
C ARG A 103 -10.48 -18.15 2.48
N ASN A 104 -10.52 -18.71 1.27
CA ASN A 104 -10.23 -20.12 1.01
C ASN A 104 -8.75 -20.45 1.29
N ALA A 105 -7.83 -19.60 0.84
CA ALA A 105 -6.39 -19.77 1.10
C ALA A 105 -6.02 -19.69 2.59
N THR A 106 -6.82 -18.97 3.39
CA THR A 106 -6.61 -18.81 4.84
C THR A 106 -7.40 -19.84 5.66
N GLN A 107 -8.24 -20.67 5.04
CA GLN A 107 -8.92 -21.74 5.79
C GLN A 107 -7.87 -22.73 6.30
N PRO A 108 -7.84 -23.04 7.60
CA PRO A 108 -7.01 -24.14 8.09
C PRO A 108 -7.46 -25.43 7.40
N LYS A 109 -6.52 -26.13 6.76
CA LYS A 109 -6.76 -27.51 6.30
C LYS A 109 -7.25 -28.29 7.50
N THR A 110 -8.45 -28.84 7.41
CA THR A 110 -9.16 -29.46 8.52
C THR A 110 -8.30 -30.54 9.19
N GLY A 111 -7.87 -30.27 10.41
CA GLY A 111 -7.54 -31.25 11.43
C GLY A 111 -8.33 -30.92 12.68
N THR A 112 -9.45 -31.63 12.88
CA THR A 112 -10.21 -31.77 14.14
C THR A 112 -10.53 -30.51 14.95
N ARG A 113 -11.70 -29.91 14.70
CA ARG A 113 -12.46 -29.20 15.75
C ARG A 113 -13.86 -29.79 15.86
N SER A 114 -13.98 -30.74 16.79
CA SER A 114 -15.21 -31.42 17.15
C SER A 114 -16.28 -30.42 17.60
N ARG A 115 -17.48 -30.56 17.04
CA ARG A 115 -18.68 -29.80 17.44
C ARG A 115 -19.12 -30.30 18.82
N LYS A 116 -19.25 -29.40 19.80
CA LYS A 116 -20.24 -29.58 20.88
C LYS A 116 -21.17 -28.37 20.90
N ARG A 117 -22.41 -28.62 20.47
CA ARG A 117 -23.55 -27.76 20.76
C ARG A 117 -23.80 -27.83 22.27
N ALA A 118 -23.97 -26.69 22.92
CA ALA A 118 -24.71 -26.59 24.17
C ALA A 118 -25.72 -25.46 23.99
N LYS A 119 -26.98 -25.86 23.80
CA LYS A 119 -28.14 -24.99 23.89
C LYS A 119 -28.30 -24.64 25.38
N LYS A 120 -28.31 -23.36 25.73
CA LYS A 120 -28.71 -22.92 27.06
C LYS A 120 -29.92 -22.01 26.86
N ASP A 121 -31.08 -22.58 27.11
CA ASP A 121 -32.35 -21.86 27.22
C ASP A 121 -32.28 -21.00 28.50
N ASN A 122 -32.72 -19.74 28.40
CA ASN A 122 -33.36 -18.99 29.48
C ASN A 122 -34.28 -17.93 28.86
#